data_AF-A0A530ZNP3-F1
#
_entry.id   AF-A0A530ZNP3-F1
#
_cell.length_a   1.000
_cell.length_b   1.000
_cell.length_c   1.000
_cell.angle_alpha   90.00
_cell.angle_beta   90.00
_cell.angle_gamma   90.00
#
_symmetry.space_group_name_H-M   'P 1'
#
loop_
_entity.id
_entity.type
_entity.pdbx_description
1 polymer ?
#
loop_
_entity_poly.entity_id
_entity_poly.type
_entity_poly.pdbx_seq_one_letter_code
_entity_poly.pdbx_strand_id
1 'polypeptide(L)'
;YEVTEGDILYNGQSILEMDPAERATAGIFLAFQYPMEIPGVATMEFLKVAMNEQRKARGEEPLKIPEFLKRVKDAAALLNMDMAMLK
;
A
#
# COMPACT_ATOMS: atom_id res chain seq x y z
N TYR A 1 -13.46 -15.16 -0.74
CA TYR A 1 -13.60 -16.41 0.02
C TYR A 1 -14.70 -16.22 1.04
N GLU A 2 -15.35 -17.30 1.45
CA GLU A 2 -16.36 -17.29 2.50
C GLU A 2 -15.75 -17.88 3.78
N VAL A 3 -15.92 -17.19 4.91
CA VAL A 3 -15.47 -17.68 6.21
C VAL A 3 -16.63 -18.41 6.85
N THR A 4 -16.46 -19.70 7.14
CA THR A 4 -17.53 -20.57 7.65
C THR A 4 -17.65 -20.55 9.18
N GLU A 5 -16.54 -20.27 9.88
CA GLU A 5 -16.48 -20.20 11.34
C GLU A 5 -15.25 -19.42 11.82
N GLY A 6 -15.28 -18.97 13.07
CA GLY A 6 -14.18 -18.24 13.70
C GLY A 6 -14.15 -16.74 13.38
N ASP A 7 -13.09 -16.08 13.87
CA ASP A 7 -12.86 -14.65 13.64
C ASP A 7 -11.36 -14.38 13.46
N ILE A 8 -11.02 -13.31 12.74
CA ILE A 8 -9.66 -12.82 12.60
C ILE A 8 -9.60 -11.46 13.28
N LEU A 9 -8.98 -11.43 14.46
CA LEU A 9 -8.76 -10.21 15.21
C LEU A 9 -7.38 -9.63 14.88
N TYR A 10 -7.35 -8.37 14.46
CA TYR A 10 -6.14 -7.59 14.33
C TYR A 10 -6.24 -6.37 15.26
N ASN A 11 -5.27 -6.22 16.15
CA ASN A 11 -5.32 -5.21 17.23
C ASN A 11 -6.63 -5.24 18.05
N GLY A 12 -7.20 -6.42 18.27
CA GLY A 12 -8.44 -6.60 19.01
C GLY A 12 -9.73 -6.28 18.24
N GLN A 13 -9.64 -5.94 16.96
CA GLN A 13 -10.79 -5.67 16.10
C GLN A 13 -10.92 -6.77 15.03
N SER A 14 -12.15 -7.24 14.79
CA SER A 14 -12.44 -8.17 13.70
C SER A 14 -12.20 -7.49 12.35
N ILE A 15 -11.56 -8.21 11.43
CA ILE A 15 -11.30 -7.74 10.06
C ILE A 15 -12.12 -8.50 9.01
N LEU A 16 -12.99 -9.43 9.40
CA LEU A 16 -13.68 -10.31 8.44
C LEU A 16 -14.60 -9.54 7.50
N GLU A 17 -15.35 -8.59 8.05
CA GLU A 17 -16.29 -7.72 7.32
C GLU A 17 -15.61 -6.51 6.68
N MET A 18 -14.30 -6.32 6.88
CA MET A 18 -13.56 -5.20 6.29
C MET A 18 -13.24 -5.49 4.83
N ASP A 19 -13.40 -4.49 3.98
CA ASP A 19 -12.88 -4.51 2.63
C ASP A 19 -11.34 -4.56 2.65
N PRO A 20 -10.68 -5.12 1.60
CA PRO A 20 -9.22 -5.18 1.54
C PRO A 20 -8.52 -3.82 1.74
N ALA A 21 -9.12 -2.73 1.28
CA ALA A 21 -8.59 -1.38 1.46
C ALA A 21 -8.66 -0.90 2.92
N GLU A 22 -9.69 -1.29 3.66
CA GLU A 22 -9.84 -0.99 5.09
C GLU A 22 -8.84 -1.80 5.91
N ARG A 23 -8.64 -3.09 5.56
CA ARG A 23 -7.59 -3.92 6.14
C ARG A 23 -6.20 -3.32 5.92
N ALA A 24 -5.93 -2.83 4.71
CA ALA A 24 -4.67 -2.16 4.40
C ALA A 24 -4.46 -0.91 5.26
N THR A 25 -5.50 -0.10 5.42
CA THR A 25 -5.51 1.08 6.29
C THR A 25 -5.28 0.73 7.76
N ALA A 26 -5.83 -0.38 8.24
CA ALA A 26 -5.59 -0.88 9.59
C ALA A 26 -4.11 -1.30 9.80
N GLY A 27 -3.36 -1.54 8.72
CA GLY A 27 -1.94 -1.88 8.76
C GLY A 27 -1.60 -3.27 8.22
N ILE A 28 -2.55 -3.95 7.58
CA ILE A 28 -2.32 -5.27 6.98
C ILE A 28 -1.79 -5.11 5.56
N PHE A 29 -0.60 -5.63 5.29
CA PHE A 29 -0.01 -5.61 3.95
C PHE A 29 -0.20 -6.96 3.24
N LEU A 30 -0.60 -6.93 1.97
CA LEU A 30 -0.72 -8.10 1.12
C LEU A 30 0.24 -7.99 -0.07
N ALA A 31 1.24 -8.87 -0.09
CA ALA A 31 2.10 -9.07 -1.25
C ALA A 31 1.57 -10.23 -2.11
N PHE A 32 1.40 -9.99 -3.41
CA PHE A 32 1.07 -11.04 -4.37
C PHE A 32 2.34 -11.77 -4.82
N GLN A 33 2.28 -13.09 -4.96
CA GLN A 33 3.40 -13.89 -5.47
C GLN A 33 3.73 -13.55 -6.94
N TYR A 34 2.70 -13.20 -7.72
CA TYR A 34 2.82 -12.74 -9.11
C TYR A 34 2.05 -11.43 -9.23
N PRO A 35 2.69 -10.28 -8.94
CA PRO A 35 2.03 -8.99 -9.09
C PRO A 35 1.70 -8.78 -10.57
N MET A 36 0.43 -8.49 -10.86
CA MET A 36 0.02 -8.13 -12.21
C MET A 36 0.31 -6.66 -12.45
N GLU A 37 0.91 -6.36 -13.61
CA GLU A 37 1.03 -4.99 -14.08
C GLU A 37 -0.33 -4.46 -14.51
N ILE A 38 -0.59 -3.17 -14.24
CA ILE A 38 -1.80 -2.48 -14.69
C ILE A 38 -1.42 -1.68 -15.94
N PRO A 39 -1.87 -2.07 -17.15
CA PRO A 39 -1.50 -1.37 -18.37
C PRO A 39 -1.90 0.10 -18.32
N GLY A 40 -0.95 0.99 -18.64
CA GLY A 40 -1.16 2.43 -18.66
C GLY A 40 -1.08 3.13 -17.30
N VAL A 41 -0.77 2.42 -16.22
CA VAL A 41 -0.56 3.01 -14.89
C VAL A 41 0.93 2.93 -14.54
N ALA A 42 1.60 4.08 -14.51
CA ALA A 42 2.99 4.16 -14.09
C ALA A 42 3.13 3.80 -12.60
N THR A 43 4.14 3.00 -12.25
CA THR A 43 4.38 2.53 -10.87
C THR A 43 4.54 3.70 -9.89
N MET A 44 5.19 4.80 -10.29
CA MET A 44 5.31 6.00 -9.46
C MET A 44 3.96 6.63 -9.11
N GLU A 45 3.01 6.70 -10.06
CA GLU A 45 1.70 7.29 -9.79
C GLU A 45 0.87 6.35 -8.90
N PHE A 46 0.95 5.05 -9.15
CA PHE A 46 0.31 4.05 -8.29
C PHE A 46 0.79 4.15 -6.84
N LEU A 47 2.11 4.20 -6.61
CA LEU A 47 2.70 4.34 -5.28
C LEU A 47 2.27 5.66 -4.61
N LYS A 48 2.24 6.76 -5.35
CA LYS A 48 1.84 8.07 -4.83
C LYS A 48 0.38 8.06 -4.37
N VAL A 49 -0.53 7.53 -5.19
CA VAL A 49 -1.95 7.42 -4.85
C VAL A 49 -2.13 6.51 -3.64
N ALA A 50 -1.52 5.32 -3.65
CA ALA A 50 -1.60 4.37 -2.54
C ALA A 50 -1.11 4.97 -1.20
N MET A 51 0.05 5.66 -1.22
CA MET A 51 0.58 6.33 -0.03
C MET A 51 -0.34 7.46 0.46
N ASN A 52 -0.92 8.25 -0.45
CA ASN A 52 -1.80 9.35 -0.08
C ASN A 52 -3.15 8.86 0.48
N GLU A 53 -3.73 7.80 -0.07
CA GLU A 53 -4.97 7.23 0.51
C GLU A 53 -4.72 6.68 1.92
N GLN A 54 -3.57 6.04 2.15
CA GLN A 54 -3.15 5.61 3.49
C GLN A 54 -2.98 6.78 4.46
N ARG A 55 -2.42 7.91 4.00
CA ARG A 55 -2.25 9.13 4.81
C ARG A 55 -3.60 9.76 5.14
N LYS A 56 -4.47 9.90 4.14
CA LYS A 56 -5.83 10.42 4.30
C LYS A 56 -6.61 9.64 5.35
N ALA A 57 -6.51 8.31 5.34
CA ALA A 57 -7.18 7.48 6.32
C ALA A 57 -6.63 7.65 7.75
N ARG A 58 -5.38 8.11 7.91
CA ARG A 58 -4.79 8.52 9.20
C ARG A 58 -4.99 10.00 9.54
N GLY A 59 -5.71 10.76 8.71
CA GLY A 59 -5.89 12.22 8.89
C GLY A 59 -4.62 13.03 8.62
N GLU A 60 -3.66 12.47 7.89
CA GLU A 60 -2.42 13.14 7.51
C GLU A 60 -2.55 13.88 6.17
N GLU A 61 -1.86 15.01 6.05
CA GLU A 61 -1.78 15.76 4.78
C GLU A 61 -1.13 14.93 3.66
N PRO A 62 -1.58 15.06 2.40
CA PRO A 62 -0.97 14.41 1.25
C PRO A 62 0.51 14.72 1.11
N LEU A 63 1.27 13.77 0.58
CA LEU A 63 2.70 13.99 0.32
C LEU A 63 2.92 15.00 -0.80
N LYS A 64 3.80 15.96 -0.51
CA LYS A 64 4.38 16.81 -1.54
C LYS A 64 5.29 15.98 -2.44
N ILE A 65 5.34 16.32 -3.72
CA ILE A 65 6.12 15.59 -4.73
C ILE A 65 7.60 15.38 -4.30
N PRO A 66 8.33 16.40 -3.79
CA PRO A 66 9.72 16.19 -3.38
C PRO A 66 9.89 15.19 -2.23
N GLU A 67 8.96 15.18 -1.28
CA GLU A 67 8.99 14.27 -0.12
C GLU A 67 8.67 12.83 -0.53
N PHE A 68 7.71 12.67 -1.44
CA PHE A 68 7.39 11.38 -2.02
C PHE A 68 8.59 10.80 -2.78
N LEU A 69 9.20 11.58 -3.68
CA LEU A 69 10.37 11.16 -4.45
C LEU A 69 11.54 10.78 -3.54
N LYS A 70 11.75 11.52 -2.44
CA LYS A 70 12.78 11.18 -1.46
C LYS A 70 12.52 9.81 -0.81
N ARG A 71 11.30 9.56 -0.31
CA ARG A 71 10.95 8.28 0.32
C ARG A 71 11.11 7.09 -0.62
N VAL A 72 10.69 7.24 -1.88
CA VAL A 72 10.85 6.18 -2.88
C VAL A 72 12.31 5.89 -3.17
N LYS A 73 13.15 6.92 -3.32
CA LYS A 73 14.60 6.75 -3.53
C LYS A 73 15.28 6.08 -2.33
N ASP A 74 14.94 6.50 -1.12
CA ASP A 74 15.50 5.92 0.10
C ASP A 74 15.12 4.43 0.23
N ALA A 75 13.86 4.08 -0.09
CA ALA A 75 13.40 2.69 -0.11
C ALA A 75 14.07 1.86 -1.22
N ALA A 76 14.20 2.41 -2.44
CA ALA A 76 14.86 1.73 -3.56
C ALA A 76 16.34 1.46 -3.24
N ALA A 77 17.04 2.43 -2.64
CA ALA A 77 18.43 2.26 -2.21
C ALA A 77 18.57 1.17 -1.15
N LEU A 78 17.69 1.14 -0.15
CA LEU A 78 17.67 0.11 0.88
C LEU A 78 17.49 -1.30 0.29
N LEU A 79 16.66 -1.41 -0.75
CA LEU A 79 16.36 -2.67 -1.43
C LEU A 79 17.34 -2.99 -2.58
N ASN A 80 18.36 -2.14 -2.81
CA ASN A 80 19.27 -2.22 -3.95
C ASN A 80 18.55 -2.31 -5.32
N MET A 81 17.44 -1.58 -5.46
CA MET A 81 16.62 -1.55 -6.67
C MET A 81 17.04 -0.39 -7.57
N ASP A 82 17.09 -0.64 -8.89
CA ASP A 82 17.29 0.42 -9.88
C ASP A 82 16.00 1.25 -10.00
N MET A 83 16.13 2.57 -9.93
CA MET A 83 15.03 3.52 -10.14
C MET A 83 14.37 3.38 -11.52
N ALA A 84 15.06 2.83 -12.52
CA ALA A 84 14.48 2.51 -13.81
C ALA A 84 13.33 1.50 -13.72
N MET A 85 13.33 0.63 -12.71
CA MET A 85 12.25 -0.35 -12.47
C MET A 85 10.97 0.28 -11.93
N LEU A 86 11.01 1.55 -11.54
CA LEU A 86 9.86 2.28 -10.99
C LEU A 86 9.18 3.19 -12.03
N LYS A 87 9.72 3.27 -13.25
CA LYS A 87 9.19 4.09 -14.33
C LYS A 87 7.92 3.51 -14.93
#